data_AF-A0A838P4C0-F1
#
_entry.id   AF-A0A838P4C0-F1
#
_cell.length_a   1.000
_cell.length_b   1.000
_cell.length_c   1.000
_cell.angle_alpha   90.00
_cell.angle_beta   90.00
_cell.angle_gamma   90.00
#
_symmetry.space_group_name_H-M   'P 1'
#
loop_
_entity.id
_entity.type
_entity.pdbx_description
1 polymer ?
#
loop_
_entity_poly.entity_id
_entity_poly.type
_entity_poly.pdbx_seq_one_letter_code
_entity_poly.pdbx_strand_id
1 'polypeptide(L)'
;MTSVPQTSRPAIVRCIFCGTANRVDLAKLSAGPKCAECGRPIRLDRPLKVTDADFEQTVSGSSVPVVVDFYADWCGPCRMMAPTLDEFAQRRSGEVLVLKLDTEASRATAARFGIRGIPTIIAFQNGQERRRHVGMADTKTLETLVAP
;
A
#
# COMPACT_ATOMS: atom_id res chain seq x y z
N MET A 1 9.51 -31.12 14.83
CA MET A 1 8.79 -29.97 14.25
C MET A 1 9.72 -28.76 14.34
N THR A 2 10.66 -28.64 13.40
CA THR A 2 11.58 -27.51 13.33
C THR A 2 10.82 -26.32 12.73
N SER A 3 10.49 -25.33 13.56
CA SER A 3 9.95 -24.07 13.08
C SER A 3 10.98 -23.41 12.17
N VAL A 4 10.67 -23.27 10.89
CA VAL A 4 11.39 -22.36 10.00
C VAL A 4 11.41 -21.00 10.69
N PRO A 5 12.57 -20.36 10.93
CA PRO A 5 12.58 -19.01 11.45
C PRO A 5 11.87 -18.12 10.42
N GLN A 6 10.65 -17.69 10.76
CA GLN A 6 9.89 -16.79 9.92
C GLN A 6 10.63 -15.44 9.92
N THR A 7 11.29 -15.12 8.81
CA THR A 7 11.94 -13.82 8.63
C THR A 7 10.90 -12.72 8.80
N SER A 8 11.09 -11.87 9.82
CA SER A 8 10.18 -10.77 10.13
C SER A 8 9.99 -9.85 8.92
N ARG A 9 8.76 -9.39 8.69
CA ARG A 9 8.43 -8.42 7.63
C ARG A 9 7.81 -7.17 8.25
N PRO A 10 8.59 -6.28 8.89
CA PRO A 10 8.06 -5.09 9.54
C PRO A 10 7.44 -4.12 8.50
N ALA A 11 6.30 -3.56 8.86
CA ALA A 11 5.66 -2.46 8.16
C ALA A 11 5.04 -1.47 9.16
N ILE A 12 4.93 -0.21 8.76
CA ILE A 12 4.15 0.80 9.48
C ILE A 12 2.86 1.00 8.68
N VAL A 13 1.71 0.76 9.31
CA VAL A 13 0.40 0.89 8.66
C VAL A 13 -0.55 1.72 9.50
N ARG A 14 -1.38 2.55 8.86
CA ARG A 14 -2.45 3.26 9.57
C ARG A 14 -3.67 2.39 9.75
N CYS A 15 -4.25 2.44 10.94
CA CYS A 15 -5.53 1.82 11.22
C CYS A 15 -6.63 2.54 10.42
N ILE A 16 -7.36 1.80 9.57
CA ILE A 16 -8.46 2.37 8.77
C ILE A 16 -9.61 2.94 9.61
N PHE A 17 -9.64 2.64 10.91
CA PHE A 17 -10.75 3.02 11.76
C PHE A 17 -10.49 4.21 12.70
N CYS A 18 -9.23 4.42 13.13
CA CYS A 18 -8.87 5.53 14.02
C CYS A 18 -7.64 6.30 13.54
N GLY A 19 -7.01 5.89 12.44
CA GLY A 19 -5.85 6.55 11.87
C GLY A 19 -4.53 6.27 12.57
N THR A 20 -4.50 5.66 13.77
CA THR A 20 -3.26 5.39 14.52
C THR A 20 -2.27 4.59 13.67
N ALA A 21 -1.01 5.04 13.64
CA ALA A 21 0.08 4.29 13.02
C ALA A 21 0.45 3.09 13.90
N ASN A 22 0.55 1.91 13.30
CA ASN A 22 0.87 0.67 13.97
C ASN A 22 2.08 0.03 13.30
N ARG A 23 3.02 -0.45 14.11
CA ARG A 23 4.09 -1.34 13.63
C ARG A 23 3.53 -2.76 13.60
N VAL A 24 3.59 -3.40 12.45
CA VAL A 24 3.02 -4.73 12.23
C VAL A 24 4.08 -5.61 11.58
N ASP A 25 4.21 -6.85 12.05
CA ASP A 25 4.99 -7.87 11.36
C ASP A 25 4.06 -8.60 10.38
N LEU A 26 4.22 -8.31 9.09
CA LEU A 26 3.40 -8.87 8.03
C LEU A 26 3.60 -10.39 7.88
N ALA A 27 4.71 -10.95 8.38
CA ALA A 27 4.91 -12.39 8.44
C ALA A 27 3.93 -13.09 9.40
N LYS A 28 3.32 -12.34 10.31
CA LYS A 28 2.40 -12.82 11.35
C LYS A 28 0.97 -12.29 11.17
N LEU A 29 0.61 -11.88 9.95
CA LEU A 29 -0.72 -11.31 9.69
C LEU A 29 -1.86 -12.27 10.04
N SER A 30 -1.67 -13.58 9.87
CA SER A 30 -2.64 -14.62 10.25
C SER A 30 -2.92 -14.70 11.76
N ALA A 31 -2.04 -14.17 12.60
CA ALA A 31 -2.27 -14.06 14.04
C ALA A 31 -3.29 -12.97 14.41
N GLY A 32 -3.77 -12.19 13.43
CA GLY A 32 -4.81 -11.17 13.62
C GLY A 32 -4.33 -9.97 14.44
N PRO A 33 -3.27 -9.25 14.01
CA PRO A 33 -2.78 -8.08 14.73
C PRO A 33 -3.89 -7.02 14.88
N LYS A 34 -3.95 -6.41 16.06
CA LYS A 34 -4.93 -5.38 16.41
C LYS A 34 -4.25 -4.02 16.52
N CYS A 35 -5.00 -2.97 16.22
CA CYS A 35 -4.58 -1.60 16.47
C CYS A 35 -4.35 -1.39 17.96
N ALA A 36 -3.19 -0.84 18.33
CA ALA A 36 -2.82 -0.60 19.72
C ALA A 36 -3.74 0.41 20.42
N GLU A 37 -4.34 1.33 19.66
CA GLU A 37 -5.22 2.37 20.21
C GLU A 37 -6.66 1.91 20.35
N CYS A 38 -7.31 1.51 19.24
CA CYS A 38 -8.74 1.20 19.25
C CYS A 38 -9.07 -0.29 19.34
N GLY A 39 -8.08 -1.17 19.41
CA GLY A 39 -8.26 -2.63 19.53
C GLY A 39 -8.86 -3.34 18.31
N ARG A 40 -9.25 -2.61 17.25
CA ARG A 40 -9.82 -3.19 16.03
C ARG A 40 -8.75 -3.90 15.19
N PRO A 41 -9.09 -4.92 14.41
CA PRO A 41 -8.14 -5.64 13.56
C PRO A 41 -7.43 -4.70 12.57
N ILE A 42 -6.14 -4.93 12.34
CA ILE A 42 -5.42 -4.33 11.22
C ILE A 42 -5.90 -5.01 9.93
N ARG A 43 -6.36 -4.21 8.97
CA ARG A 43 -6.96 -4.67 7.72
C ARG A 43 -6.05 -4.30 6.55
N LEU A 44 -5.48 -5.31 5.90
CA LEU A 44 -4.58 -5.17 4.75
C LEU A 44 -5.13 -5.91 3.51
N ASP A 45 -6.44 -6.16 3.49
CA ASP A 45 -7.18 -6.84 2.42
C ASP A 45 -7.65 -5.89 1.30
N ARG A 46 -7.23 -4.61 1.36
CA ARG A 46 -7.57 -3.54 0.40
C ARG A 46 -6.53 -2.41 0.50
N PRO A 47 -6.43 -1.50 -0.49
CA PRO A 47 -5.52 -0.37 -0.44
C PRO A 47 -5.77 0.51 0.80
N LEU A 48 -4.70 0.77 1.56
CA LEU A 48 -4.75 1.70 2.68
C LEU A 48 -4.59 3.14 2.20
N LYS A 49 -5.46 4.04 2.69
CA LYS A 49 -5.29 5.46 2.43
C LYS A 49 -4.06 6.00 3.15
N VAL A 50 -3.21 6.69 2.40
CA VAL A 50 -2.10 7.50 2.89
C VAL A 50 -2.26 8.95 2.45
N THR A 51 -1.58 9.84 3.15
CA THR A 51 -1.61 11.29 2.96
C THR A 51 -0.18 11.85 2.96
N ASP A 52 -0.04 13.14 2.64
CA ASP A 52 1.23 13.86 2.78
C ASP A 52 1.87 13.67 4.18
N ALA A 53 1.07 13.50 5.24
CA ALA A 53 1.56 13.39 6.61
C ALA A 53 2.17 12.03 6.97
N ASP A 54 1.86 10.96 6.23
CA ASP A 54 2.20 9.58 6.62
C ASP A 54 2.80 8.73 5.49
N PHE A 55 2.78 9.24 4.25
CA PHE A 55 3.28 8.52 3.09
C PHE A 55 4.71 8.02 3.32
N GLU A 56 5.63 8.92 3.68
CA GLU A 56 7.05 8.61 3.81
C GLU A 56 7.30 7.55 4.88
N GLN A 57 6.66 7.71 6.04
CA GLN A 57 6.80 6.78 7.15
C GLN A 57 6.30 5.37 6.78
N THR A 58 5.18 5.30 6.06
CA THR A 58 4.56 4.04 5.64
C THR A 58 5.41 3.34 4.58
N VAL A 59 5.83 4.07 3.54
CA VAL A 59 6.59 3.53 2.40
C VAL A 59 8.01 3.12 2.81
N SER A 60 8.73 3.99 3.52
CA SER A 60 10.11 3.73 3.93
C SER A 60 10.21 2.81 5.16
N GLY A 61 9.14 2.73 5.96
CA GLY A 61 9.03 1.83 7.11
C GLY A 61 8.61 0.40 6.77
N SER A 62 8.42 0.07 5.49
CA SER A 62 7.98 -1.25 5.04
C SER A 62 9.14 -2.05 4.42
N SER A 63 9.36 -3.26 4.92
CA SER A 63 10.37 -4.19 4.39
C SER A 63 9.90 -4.97 3.16
N VAL A 64 8.60 -4.94 2.89
CA VAL A 64 7.97 -5.56 1.70
C VAL A 64 7.84 -4.53 0.56
N PRO A 65 7.67 -4.97 -0.69
CA PRO A 65 7.27 -4.07 -1.76
C PRO A 65 6.00 -3.29 -1.39
N VAL A 66 5.96 -2.01 -1.75
CA VAL A 66 4.81 -1.13 -1.53
C VAL A 66 4.29 -0.66 -2.87
N VAL A 67 3.02 -0.92 -3.17
CA VAL A 67 2.34 -0.40 -4.36
C VAL A 67 1.44 0.75 -3.95
N VAL A 68 1.57 1.90 -4.61
CA VAL A 68 0.72 3.06 -4.36
C VAL A 68 -0.07 3.42 -5.62
N ASP A 69 -1.38 3.45 -5.50
CA ASP A 69 -2.30 4.05 -6.48
C ASP A 69 -2.47 5.55 -6.21
N PHE A 70 -1.93 6.37 -7.11
CA PHE A 70 -2.16 7.82 -7.14
C PHE A 70 -3.43 8.10 -7.94
N TYR A 71 -4.46 8.57 -7.24
CA TYR A 71 -5.82 8.65 -7.77
C TYR A 71 -6.50 10.00 -7.43
N ALA A 72 -7.75 10.15 -7.86
CA ALA A 72 -8.70 11.17 -7.37
C ALA A 72 -10.13 10.61 -7.42
N ASP A 73 -11.03 11.07 -6.55
CA ASP A 73 -12.39 10.51 -6.43
C ASP A 73 -13.25 10.75 -7.69
N TRP A 74 -13.04 11.87 -8.38
CA TRP A 74 -13.78 12.21 -9.60
C TRP A 74 -13.29 11.45 -10.85
N CYS A 75 -12.12 10.82 -10.80
CA CYS A 75 -11.49 10.14 -11.92
C CYS A 75 -12.21 8.81 -12.25
N GLY A 76 -12.88 8.75 -13.40
CA GLY A 76 -13.58 7.54 -13.88
C GLY A 76 -12.68 6.30 -13.97
N PRO A 77 -11.54 6.36 -14.69
CA PRO A 77 -10.59 5.23 -14.76
C PRO A 77 -10.07 4.79 -13.40
N CYS A 78 -9.87 5.71 -12.45
CA CYS A 78 -9.44 5.39 -11.10
C CYS A 78 -10.49 4.57 -10.34
N ARG A 79 -11.78 4.94 -10.48
CA ARG A 79 -12.88 4.15 -9.90
C ARG A 79 -12.97 2.74 -10.52
N MET A 80 -12.65 2.60 -11.81
CA MET A 80 -12.59 1.29 -12.48
C MET A 80 -11.38 0.46 -12.02
N MET A 81 -10.26 1.10 -11.68
CA MET A 81 -9.06 0.44 -11.18
C MET A 81 -9.20 -0.09 -9.74
N ALA A 82 -10.03 0.57 -8.91
CA ALA A 82 -10.15 0.28 -7.49
C ALA A 82 -10.46 -1.20 -7.16
N PRO A 83 -11.43 -1.89 -7.81
CA PRO A 83 -11.68 -3.31 -7.55
C PRO A 83 -10.48 -4.21 -7.86
N THR A 84 -9.71 -3.91 -8.91
CA THR A 84 -8.50 -4.67 -9.26
C THR A 84 -7.42 -4.52 -8.21
N LEU A 85 -7.27 -3.33 -7.62
CA LEU A 85 -6.34 -3.09 -6.51
C LEU A 85 -6.81 -3.73 -5.19
N ASP A 86 -8.12 -3.77 -4.93
CA ASP A 86 -8.71 -4.49 -3.79
C ASP A 86 -8.37 -5.99 -3.88
N GLU A 87 -8.64 -6.62 -5.03
CA GLU A 87 -8.30 -8.03 -5.24
C GLU A 87 -6.79 -8.29 -5.15
N PHE A 88 -5.97 -7.41 -5.72
CA PHE A 88 -4.52 -7.54 -5.65
C PHE A 88 -4.01 -7.45 -4.21
N ALA A 89 -4.50 -6.49 -3.42
CA ALA A 89 -4.17 -6.34 -2.01
C ALA A 89 -4.58 -7.58 -1.19
N GLN A 90 -5.76 -8.14 -1.48
CA GLN A 90 -6.23 -9.36 -0.83
C GLN A 90 -5.32 -10.57 -1.17
N ARG A 91 -5.02 -10.78 -2.45
CA ARG A 91 -4.18 -11.91 -2.90
C ARG A 91 -2.74 -11.82 -2.41
N ARG A 92 -2.19 -10.60 -2.31
CA ARG A 92 -0.80 -10.34 -1.88
C ARG A 92 -0.68 -9.90 -0.42
N SER A 93 -1.72 -10.11 0.39
CA SER A 93 -1.76 -9.63 1.76
C SER A 93 -0.58 -10.19 2.59
N GLY A 94 0.22 -9.31 3.16
CA GLY A 94 1.43 -9.62 3.92
C GLY A 94 2.70 -9.78 3.07
N GLU A 95 2.59 -9.97 1.75
CA GLU A 95 3.72 -10.00 0.80
C GLU A 95 3.97 -8.66 0.13
N VAL A 96 2.91 -7.90 -0.13
CA VAL A 96 2.93 -6.56 -0.71
C VAL A 96 2.02 -5.67 0.12
N LEU A 97 2.45 -4.45 0.42
CA LEU A 97 1.60 -3.43 1.01
C LEU A 97 0.98 -2.59 -0.12
N VAL A 98 -0.35 -2.56 -0.21
CA VAL A 98 -1.05 -1.76 -1.21
C VAL A 98 -1.63 -0.53 -0.54
N LEU A 99 -1.34 0.64 -1.12
CA LEU A 99 -1.73 1.96 -0.64
C LEU A 99 -2.47 2.71 -1.74
N LYS A 100 -3.24 3.73 -1.34
CA LYS A 100 -3.83 4.71 -2.24
C LYS A 100 -3.61 6.12 -1.71
N LEU A 101 -3.26 7.04 -2.60
CA LEU A 101 -3.03 8.45 -2.30
C LEU A 101 -3.88 9.31 -3.22
N ASP A 102 -4.72 10.13 -2.60
CA ASP A 102 -5.51 11.12 -3.32
C ASP A 102 -4.62 12.32 -3.69
N THR A 103 -4.44 12.54 -4.99
CA THR A 103 -3.54 13.55 -5.55
C THR A 103 -4.03 14.98 -5.34
N GLU A 104 -5.33 15.20 -5.12
CA GLU A 104 -5.88 16.54 -4.84
C GLU A 104 -5.73 16.92 -3.37
N ALA A 105 -5.86 15.92 -2.49
CA ALA A 105 -5.71 16.08 -1.05
C ALA A 105 -4.24 16.05 -0.60
N SER A 106 -3.37 15.35 -1.33
CA SER A 106 -1.94 15.14 -0.99
C SER A 106 -1.03 15.68 -2.09
N ARG A 107 -1.15 16.99 -2.35
CA ARG A 107 -0.50 17.66 -3.49
C ARG A 107 1.01 17.68 -3.36
N ALA A 108 1.56 17.75 -2.15
CA ALA A 108 3.01 17.80 -1.96
C ALA A 108 3.66 16.49 -2.40
N THR A 109 3.07 15.35 -2.00
CA THR A 109 3.54 14.02 -2.41
C THR A 109 3.31 13.79 -3.90
N ALA A 110 2.15 14.17 -4.44
CA ALA A 110 1.88 14.07 -5.87
C ALA A 110 2.89 14.87 -6.72
N ALA A 111 3.21 16.10 -6.31
CA ALA A 111 4.22 16.94 -6.95
C ALA A 111 5.62 16.31 -6.84
N ARG A 112 5.99 15.80 -5.65
CA ARG A 112 7.28 15.15 -5.41
C ARG A 112 7.56 13.98 -6.37
N PHE A 113 6.54 13.17 -6.67
CA PHE A 113 6.68 12.05 -7.61
C PHE A 113 6.37 12.41 -9.07
N GLY A 114 6.06 13.67 -9.34
CA GLY A 114 5.77 14.16 -10.70
C GLY A 114 4.54 13.51 -11.30
N ILE A 115 3.47 13.32 -10.52
CA ILE A 115 2.22 12.74 -11.00
C ILE A 115 1.53 13.74 -11.96
N ARG A 116 1.45 13.35 -13.24
CA ARG A 116 0.86 14.17 -14.32
C ARG A 116 -0.42 13.58 -14.91
N GLY A 117 -0.75 12.34 -14.54
CA GLY A 117 -1.94 11.63 -14.99
C GLY A 117 -2.34 10.59 -13.95
N ILE A 118 -3.63 10.29 -13.88
CA ILE A 118 -4.19 9.34 -12.92
C ILE A 118 -5.13 8.33 -13.63
N PRO A 119 -5.21 7.08 -13.16
CA PRO A 119 -4.39 6.52 -12.07
C PRO A 119 -2.92 6.40 -12.49
N THR A 120 -2.01 6.64 -11.56
CA THR A 120 -0.59 6.28 -11.71
C THR A 120 -0.25 5.33 -10.58
N ILE A 121 0.35 4.20 -10.91
CA ILE A 121 0.69 3.16 -9.95
C ILE A 121 2.20 3.11 -9.84
N ILE A 122 2.72 3.29 -8.63
CA ILE A 122 4.17 3.26 -8.37
C ILE A 122 4.47 2.15 -7.37
N ALA A 123 5.44 1.31 -7.71
CA ALA A 123 6.00 0.32 -6.80
C ALA A 123 7.29 0.84 -6.17
N PHE A 124 7.38 0.69 -4.86
CA PHE A 124 8.50 1.08 -4.02
C PHE A 124 9.11 -0.15 -3.35
N GLN A 125 10.41 -0.10 -3.10
CA GLN A 125 11.12 -1.04 -2.25
C GLN A 125 12.09 -0.24 -1.38
N ASN A 126 12.05 -0.45 -0.06
CA ASN A 126 12.92 0.24 0.90
C ASN A 126 12.88 1.77 0.75
N GLY A 127 11.68 2.34 0.59
CA GLY A 127 11.51 3.79 0.41
C GLY A 127 11.79 4.32 -1.00
N GLN A 128 12.38 3.52 -1.88
CA GLN A 128 12.80 3.95 -3.22
C GLN A 128 11.82 3.49 -4.29
N GLU A 129 11.51 4.38 -5.23
CA GLU A 129 10.76 4.01 -6.41
C GLU A 129 11.53 2.99 -7.25
N ARG A 130 10.86 1.92 -7.67
CA ARG A 130 11.44 0.82 -8.48
C ARG A 130 10.87 0.80 -9.88
N ARG A 131 9.55 0.84 -9.99
CA ARG A 131 8.81 0.75 -11.25
C ARG A 131 7.56 1.61 -11.14
N ARG A 132 7.10 2.14 -12.27
CA ARG A 132 5.85 2.89 -12.38
C ARG A 132 5.05 2.46 -13.60
N HIS A 133 3.74 2.59 -13.51
CA HIS A 133 2.79 2.40 -14.61
C HIS A 133 1.79 3.57 -14.61
N VAL A 134 1.49 4.12 -15.78
CA VAL A 134 0.53 5.21 -15.93
C VAL A 134 -0.71 4.68 -16.64
N GLY A 135 -1.87 4.96 -16.08
CA GLY A 135 -3.16 4.45 -16.53
C GLY A 135 -3.59 3.19 -15.78
N MET A 136 -4.71 2.61 -16.22
CA MET A 136 -5.22 1.37 -15.64
C MET A 136 -4.22 0.22 -15.84
N ALA A 137 -4.14 -0.66 -14.86
CA ALA A 137 -3.29 -1.85 -14.88
C ALA A 137 -4.15 -3.09 -14.66
N ASP A 138 -3.85 -4.15 -15.39
CA ASP A 138 -4.40 -5.47 -15.10
C ASP A 138 -3.56 -6.17 -14.02
N THR A 139 -4.01 -7.36 -13.60
CA THR A 139 -3.28 -8.14 -12.57
C THR A 139 -1.85 -8.45 -13.03
N LYS A 140 -1.63 -8.79 -14.30
CA LYS A 140 -0.29 -9.10 -14.83
C LYS A 140 0.67 -7.91 -14.71
N THR A 141 0.16 -6.70 -14.98
CA THR A 141 0.92 -5.46 -14.84
C THR A 141 1.27 -5.21 -13.38
N LEU A 142 0.31 -5.36 -12.45
CA LEU A 142 0.56 -5.23 -11.00
C LEU A 142 1.62 -6.22 -10.50
N GLU A 143 1.55 -7.47 -10.96
CA GLU A 143 2.55 -8.50 -10.64
C GLU A 143 3.94 -8.13 -11.19
N THR A 144 3.99 -7.57 -12.40
CA THR A 144 5.24 -7.10 -12.99
C THR A 144 5.83 -5.92 -12.20
N LEU A 145 5.02 -5.07 -11.58
CA LEU A 145 5.53 -3.96 -10.78
C LEU A 145 6.26 -4.41 -9.51
N VAL A 146 5.83 -5.52 -8.91
CA VAL A 146 6.36 -6.02 -7.62
C VAL A 146 7.32 -7.21 -7.76
N ALA A 147 7.50 -7.74 -8.98
CA ALA A 147 8.48 -8.79 -9.21
C ALA A 147 9.90 -8.32 -8.80
N PRO A 148 10.77 -9.23 -8.31
CA PRO A 148 12.14 -8.90 -7.89
C PRO A 148 12.98 -8.11 -8.92
#